data_AF-A0A9E3FYI1-F1
#
_entry.id   AF-A0A9E3FYI1-F1
#
_cell.length_a   1.000
_cell.length_b   1.000
_cell.length_c   1.000
_cell.angle_alpha   90.00
_cell.angle_beta   90.00
_cell.angle_gamma   90.00
#
_symmetry.space_group_name_H-M   'P 1'
#
loop_
_entity.id
_entity.type
_entity.pdbx_description
1 polymer ?
#
loop_
_entity_poly.entity_id
_entity_poly.type
_entity_poly.pdbx_seq_one_letter_code
_entity_poly.pdbx_strand_id
1 'polypeptide(L)'
;MLWTIERRPAIRTLHGWGISVLKEAGAIRECEEHGWMQDRADPHARERAFEIAREYPPDGISAAAAAVAIAEVLDSIGDTCPECPQPDA
;
A
#
# COMPACT_ATOMS: atom_id res chain seq x y z
N MET A 1 -25.87 -4.78 7.28
CA MET A 1 -25.16 -3.81 8.13
C MET A 1 -23.92 -3.41 7.35
N LEU A 2 -23.90 -2.20 6.79
CA LEU A 2 -22.82 -1.71 5.95
C LEU A 2 -21.66 -1.25 6.84
N TRP A 3 -20.48 -1.84 6.67
CA TRP A 3 -19.26 -1.21 7.14
C TRP A 3 -18.84 -0.24 6.05
N THR A 4 -19.03 1.05 6.34
CA THR A 4 -18.56 2.12 5.49
C THR A 4 -17.06 1.94 5.29
N ILE A 5 -16.67 1.51 4.10
CA ILE A 5 -15.30 1.57 3.61
C ILE A 5 -14.86 3.02 3.84
N GLU A 6 -13.99 3.20 4.82
CA GLU A 6 -13.52 4.53 5.20
C GLU A 6 -12.76 5.08 4.00
N ARG A 7 -13.42 5.95 3.24
CA ARG A 7 -12.80 6.84 2.25
C ARG A 7 -11.83 7.73 3.02
N ARG A 8 -10.63 7.20 3.31
CA ARG A 8 -9.74 7.85 4.28
C ARG A 8 -9.09 9.09 3.67
N PRO A 9 -9.09 10.21 4.41
CA PRO A 9 -8.75 11.53 3.90
C PRO A 9 -7.23 11.70 3.83
N ALA A 10 -6.81 12.70 3.04
CA ALA A 10 -5.46 13.25 2.91
C ALA A 10 -4.46 12.84 4.03
N ILE A 11 -3.37 12.19 3.60
CA ILE A 11 -2.13 11.83 4.31
C ILE A 11 -2.01 12.50 5.70
N ARG A 12 -2.42 11.81 6.77
CA ARG A 12 -2.23 12.24 8.17
C ARG A 12 -1.32 11.32 8.97
N THR A 13 -0.92 10.18 8.40
CA THR A 13 -0.10 9.15 9.03
C THR A 13 0.95 8.63 8.04
N LEU A 14 2.12 8.21 8.55
CA LEU A 14 3.20 7.62 7.75
C LEU A 14 2.71 6.39 6.96
N HIS A 15 1.76 5.64 7.53
CA HIS A 15 1.05 4.55 6.87
C HIS A 15 0.21 5.02 5.67
N GLY A 16 -0.56 6.09 5.80
CA GLY A 16 -1.35 6.66 4.69
C GLY A 16 -0.47 7.22 3.57
N TRP A 17 0.68 7.81 3.92
CA TRP A 17 1.69 8.20 2.93
C TRP A 17 2.26 6.98 2.19
N GLY A 18 2.59 5.91 2.91
CA GLY A 18 3.13 4.70 2.30
C GLY A 18 2.15 4.03 1.32
N ILE A 19 0.86 4.00 1.66
CA ILE A 19 -0.21 3.57 0.73
C ILE A 19 -0.20 4.41 -0.55
N SER A 20 -0.07 5.74 -0.44
CA SER A 20 0.00 6.62 -1.61
C SER A 20 1.21 6.32 -2.49
N VAL A 21 2.40 6.18 -1.92
CA VAL A 21 3.62 5.85 -2.68
C VAL A 21 3.49 4.49 -3.37
N LEU A 22 2.95 3.48 -2.68
CA LEU A 22 2.73 2.15 -3.23
C LEU A 22 1.71 2.15 -4.38
N LYS A 23 0.66 2.97 -4.29
CA LYS A 23 -0.31 3.16 -5.40
C LYS A 23 0.36 3.81 -6.61
N GLU A 24 1.12 4.89 -6.39
CA GLU A 24 1.82 5.60 -7.46
C GLU A 24 2.87 4.71 -8.16
N ALA A 25 3.54 3.84 -7.40
CA ALA A 25 4.49 2.88 -7.93
C ALA A 25 3.83 1.66 -8.60
N GLY A 26 2.52 1.48 -8.46
CA GLY A 26 1.78 0.32 -8.96
C GLY A 26 2.06 -0.97 -8.18
N ALA A 27 2.63 -0.87 -6.97
CA ALA A 27 2.93 -2.00 -6.11
C ALA A 27 1.67 -2.58 -5.47
N ILE A 28 0.65 -1.75 -5.24
CA ILE A 28 -0.65 -2.18 -4.73
C ILE A 28 -1.78 -1.80 -5.70
N ARG A 29 -2.82 -2.63 -5.74
CA ARG A 29 -4.05 -2.41 -6.50
C ARG A 29 -5.27 -2.46 -5.57
N GLU A 30 -6.32 -1.77 -5.95
CA GLU A 30 -7.62 -1.92 -5.31
C GLU A 30 -8.36 -3.09 -5.96
N CYS A 31 -9.02 -3.93 -5.16
CA CYS A 31 -9.99 -4.89 -5.66
C CYS A 31 -11.19 -4.11 -6.19
N GLU A 32 -11.49 -4.21 -7.48
CA GLU A 32 -12.60 -3.48 -8.11
C GLU A 32 -13.97 -3.86 -7.52
N GLU A 33 -14.09 -5.09 -7.01
CA GLU A 33 -15.36 -5.63 -6.48
C GLU A 33 -15.56 -5.32 -4.99
N HIS A 34 -14.47 -5.33 -4.20
CA HIS A 34 -14.55 -5.28 -2.75
C HIS A 34 -13.83 -4.07 -2.11
N GLY A 35 -13.06 -3.30 -2.89
CA GLY A 35 -12.35 -2.11 -2.40
C GLY A 35 -11.11 -2.41 -1.55
N TRP A 36 -10.71 -3.68 -1.37
CA TRP A 36 -9.51 -4.04 -0.62
C TRP A 36 -8.24 -3.64 -1.36
N MET A 37 -7.29 -3.08 -0.62
CA MET A 37 -5.91 -2.97 -1.09
C MET A 37 -5.31 -4.37 -1.16
N GLN A 38 -4.67 -4.69 -2.27
CA GLN A 38 -3.95 -5.94 -2.50
C GLN A 38 -2.56 -5.60 -3.01
N ASP A 39 -1.55 -6.23 -2.44
CA ASP A 39 -0.21 -6.17 -2.99
C ASP A 39 -0.13 -7.00 -4.28
N ARG A 40 0.51 -6.44 -5.30
CA ARG A 40 0.67 -7.07 -6.62
C ARG A 40 1.80 -8.11 -6.62
N ALA A 41 2.63 -8.12 -5.58
CA ALA A 41 3.87 -8.86 -5.44
C ALA A 41 4.85 -8.62 -6.61
N ASP A 42 4.74 -7.47 -7.27
CA ASP A 42 5.57 -7.11 -8.41
C ASP A 42 6.90 -6.54 -7.89
N PRO A 43 8.03 -7.23 -8.12
CA PRO A 43 9.32 -6.83 -7.54
C PRO A 43 9.80 -5.48 -8.09
N HIS A 44 9.49 -5.17 -9.34
CA HIS A 44 9.87 -3.89 -9.94
C HIS A 44 9.03 -2.75 -9.37
N ALA A 45 7.72 -2.95 -9.21
CA ALA A 45 6.86 -1.95 -8.59
C ALA A 45 7.24 -1.69 -7.13
N ARG A 46 7.58 -2.75 -6.37
CA ARG A 46 8.08 -2.62 -5.01
C ARG A 46 9.38 -1.83 -4.96
N GLU A 47 10.36 -2.16 -5.81
CA GLU A 47 11.63 -1.42 -5.89
C GLU A 47 11.39 0.07 -6.19
N ARG A 48 10.54 0.38 -7.17
CA ARG A 48 10.13 1.77 -7.50
C ARG A 48 9.52 2.49 -6.29
N ALA A 49 8.69 1.83 -5.49
CA ALA A 49 8.13 2.41 -4.28
C ALA A 49 9.20 2.74 -3.23
N PHE A 50 10.19 1.85 -3.04
CA PHE A 50 11.31 2.11 -2.13
C PHE A 50 12.23 3.22 -2.64
N GLU A 51 12.44 3.35 -3.95
CA GLU A 51 13.18 4.47 -4.54
C GLU A 51 12.48 5.80 -4.22
N ILE A 52 11.17 5.90 -4.52
CA ILE A 52 10.37 7.10 -4.24
C ILE A 52 10.41 7.45 -2.75
N ALA A 53 10.30 6.46 -1.88
CA ALA A 53 10.34 6.65 -0.43
C ALA A 53 11.68 7.21 0.07
N ARG A 54 12.79 6.85 -0.60
CA ARG A 54 14.13 7.33 -0.26
C ARG A 54 14.43 8.70 -0.85
N GLU A 55 13.94 8.97 -2.06
CA GLU A 55 14.11 10.25 -2.75
C GLU A 55 13.22 11.35 -2.15
N TYR A 56 11.99 11.01 -1.76
CA TYR A 56 10.97 11.95 -1.29
C TYR A 56 10.36 11.51 0.05
N PRO A 57 11.15 11.38 1.13
CA PRO A 57 10.62 11.06 2.44
C PRO A 57 9.80 12.24 3.00
N PRO A 58 8.79 11.97 3.85
CA PRO A 58 8.05 13.02 4.54
C PRO A 58 8.95 13.78 5.52
N ASP A 59 8.58 15.04 5.82
CA ASP A 59 9.38 15.92 6.68
C ASP A 59 9.62 15.32 8.07
N GLY A 60 10.85 15.41 8.55
CA GLY A 60 11.28 14.81 9.82
C GLY A 60 11.50 13.29 9.79
N ILE A 61 11.32 12.62 8.65
CA ILE A 61 11.56 11.18 8.48
C ILE A 61 12.80 10.95 7.62
N SER A 62 13.67 10.04 8.05
CA SER A 62 14.85 9.66 7.26
C SER A 62 14.47 8.74 6.10
N ALA A 63 15.25 8.74 5.02
CA ALA A 63 15.04 7.82 3.89
C ALA A 63 14.98 6.34 4.32
N ALA A 64 15.74 5.95 5.34
CA ALA A 64 15.68 4.60 5.91
C ALA A 64 14.36 4.34 6.63
N ALA A 65 13.89 5.28 7.46
CA ALA A 65 12.61 5.15 8.16
C ALA A 65 11.42 5.16 7.19
N ALA A 66 11.52 5.95 6.12
CA ALA A 66 10.53 5.97 5.04
C ALA A 66 10.45 4.61 4.31
N ALA A 67 11.60 4.00 4.01
CA ALA A 67 11.64 2.65 3.44
C ALA A 67 11.05 1.60 4.40
N VAL A 68 11.33 1.67 5.70
CA VAL A 68 10.73 0.78 6.70
C VAL A 68 9.21 0.92 6.70
N ALA A 69 8.69 2.14 6.64
CA ALA A 69 7.25 2.36 6.60
C ALA A 69 6.57 1.75 5.37
N ILE A 70 7.21 1.80 4.19
CA ILE A 70 6.71 1.12 2.99
C ILE A 70 6.65 -0.40 3.22
N ALA A 71 7.69 -0.98 3.82
CA ALA A 71 7.72 -2.41 4.13
C ALA A 71 6.64 -2.80 5.14
N GLU A 72 6.40 -1.98 6.18
CA GLU A 72 5.32 -2.23 7.15
C GLU A 72 3.93 -2.14 6.52
N VAL A 73 3.71 -1.21 5.57
CA VAL A 73 2.45 -1.13 4.84
C VAL A 73 2.24 -2.38 3.98
N LEU A 74 3.29 -2.84 3.28
CA LEU A 74 3.24 -4.06 2.49
C LEU A 74 2.98 -5.30 3.36
N ASP A 75 3.60 -5.40 4.54
CA ASP A 75 3.35 -6.48 5.50
C ASP A 75 1.90 -6.47 6.03
N SER A 76 1.32 -5.28 6.19
CA SER A 76 -0.08 -5.13 6.60
C SER A 76 -1.09 -5.42 5.47
N ILE A 77 -0.67 -5.43 4.20
CA ILE A 77 -1.54 -5.66 3.04
C ILE A 77 -1.31 -7.09 2.54
N GLY A 78 -2.35 -7.92 2.64
CA GLY A 78 -2.29 -9.26 2.04
C GLY A 78 -2.19 -9.20 0.52
N ASP A 79 -1.51 -10.20 -0.07
CA ASP A 79 -1.36 -10.36 -1.53
C ASP A 79 -2.67 -10.79 -2.21
N THR A 80 -3.73 -11.05 -1.44
CA THR A 80 -5.05 -11.48 -1.93
C THR A 80 -6.20 -10.81 -1.18
N CYS A 81 -7.29 -10.55 -1.91
CA CYS A 81 -8.56 -10.12 -1.34
C CYS A 81 -9.22 -11.32 -0.63
N PRO A 82 -9.47 -11.24 0.70
CA PRO A 82 -10.08 -12.35 1.43
C PRO A 82 -11.57 -12.56 1.10
N GLU A 83 -12.24 -11.54 0.54
CA GLU A 83 -13.65 -11.61 0.15
C GLU A 83 -13.86 -12.07 -1.30
N CYS A 84 -12.82 -12.02 -2.15
CA CYS A 84 -12.92 -12.63 -3.47
C CYS A 84 -12.96 -14.15 -3.34
N PRO A 85 -13.83 -14.85 -4.10
CA PRO A 85 -13.72 -16.30 -4.19
C PRO A 85 -12.32 -16.63 -4.70
N GLN A 86 -11.51 -17.27 -3.85
CA GLN A 86 -10.25 -17.88 -4.28
C GLN A 86 -10.64 -18.84 -5.41
N PRO A 87 -10.03 -18.76 -6.61
CA PRO A 87 -10.34 -19.75 -7.64
C PRO A 87 -10.06 -21.13 -7.03
N ASP A 88 -11.11 -21.97 -6.95
CA ASP A 88 -11.01 -23.35 -6.50
C ASP A 88 -9.79 -24.01 -7.16
N ALA A 89 -8.89 -24.53 -6.32
CA ALA A 89 -7.66 -25.21 -6.73
C ALA A 89 -7.93 -26.53 -7.46
#